data_AF-A0A7J4JW18-F1
#
_entry.id   AF-A0A7J4JW18-F1
#
_cell.length_a   1.000
_cell.length_b   1.000
_cell.length_c   1.000
_cell.angle_alpha   90.00
_cell.angle_beta   90.00
_cell.angle_gamma   90.00
#
_symmetry.space_group_name_H-M   'P 1'
#
loop_
_entity.id
_entity.type
_entity.pdbx_description
1 polymer ?
#
loop_
_entity_poly.entity_id
_entity_poly.type
_entity_poly.pdbx_seq_one_letter_code
_entity_poly.pdbx_strand_id
1 'polypeptide(L)'
;MPEIISSFTAFEDKFKDAAFLQAKADARLRALKRYFKKGGVVKFATEGSVSWPKLSYPSKSRVSQLLEETVKLKELFEGKRKEWIKAYNDARVYHLKLHAKKLVNPVFWKHLSKKLTDKDYRLDAETVKLPSELVADRKYKAMVEMFVTNLDYRKQLAETVKNSIVYSNSKNRLAKYLDELQDFRKGVSNAQIEDLNKKVREIDSDLEMLRIMQKWAED
;
A
#
# COMPACT_ATOMS: atom_id res chain seq x y z
N MET A 1 -1.57 31.92 38.38
CA MET A 1 -0.63 31.72 37.25
C MET A 1 -1.27 30.73 36.28
N PRO A 2 -1.15 30.93 34.96
CA PRO A 2 -1.72 29.99 33.99
C PRO A 2 -0.96 28.67 34.02
N GLU A 3 -1.67 27.63 34.45
CA GLU A 3 -1.15 26.28 34.71
C GLU A 3 -1.08 25.45 33.43
N ILE A 4 -0.02 24.64 33.30
CA ILE A 4 0.20 23.74 32.18
C ILE A 4 -0.47 22.42 32.49
N ILE A 5 -1.31 21.93 31.58
CA ILE A 5 -2.00 20.66 31.70
C ILE A 5 -1.48 19.74 30.59
N SER A 6 -1.00 18.55 30.98
CA SER A 6 -0.38 17.57 30.07
C SER A 6 -1.17 16.27 29.94
N SER A 7 -2.25 16.11 30.70
CA SER A 7 -3.14 14.96 30.60
C SER A 7 -4.60 15.38 30.62
N PHE A 8 -5.44 14.56 30.00
CA PHE A 8 -6.88 14.80 30.00
C PHE A 8 -7.51 14.62 31.39
N THR A 9 -6.96 13.73 32.23
CA THR A 9 -7.44 13.55 33.62
C THR A 9 -7.23 14.81 34.45
N ALA A 10 -6.05 15.43 34.37
CA ALA A 10 -5.77 16.69 35.06
C ALA A 10 -6.64 17.85 34.53
N PHE A 11 -7.04 17.80 33.25
CA PHE A 11 -8.02 18.73 32.70
C PHE A 11 -9.41 18.52 33.30
N GLU A 12 -9.90 17.28 33.34
CA GLU A 12 -11.21 16.95 33.94
C GLU A 12 -11.27 17.32 35.42
N ASP A 13 -10.23 17.00 36.20
CA ASP A 13 -10.17 17.32 37.63
C ASP A 13 -10.25 18.83 37.89
N LYS A 14 -9.57 19.61 37.06
CA LYS A 14 -9.55 21.08 37.18
C LYS A 14 -10.89 21.74 36.84
N PHE A 15 -11.60 21.19 35.86
CA PHE A 15 -12.86 21.74 35.36
C PHE A 15 -14.07 20.88 35.75
N LYS A 16 -13.96 20.03 36.78
CA LYS A 16 -14.96 19.02 37.17
C LYS A 16 -16.39 19.56 37.35
N ASP A 17 -16.52 20.80 37.79
CA ASP A 17 -17.79 21.48 38.06
C ASP A 17 -18.29 22.32 36.87
N ALA A 18 -17.58 22.30 35.74
CA ALA A 18 -17.92 23.11 34.58
C ALA A 18 -19.02 22.47 33.72
N ALA A 19 -20.04 23.27 33.38
CA ALA A 19 -21.19 22.80 32.60
C ALA A 19 -20.80 22.25 31.22
N PHE A 20 -19.72 22.78 30.62
CA PHE A 20 -19.24 22.34 29.30
C PHE A 20 -18.66 20.92 29.28
N LEU A 21 -18.21 20.37 30.42
CA LEU A 21 -17.74 18.98 30.49
C LEU A 21 -18.88 17.95 30.46
N GLN A 22 -20.08 18.35 30.88
CA GLN A 22 -21.24 17.45 30.93
C GLN A 22 -21.85 17.19 29.54
N ALA A 23 -21.53 18.04 28.55
CA ALA A 23 -21.91 17.87 27.16
C ALA A 23 -21.03 16.82 26.45
N LYS A 24 -21.38 15.53 26.58
CA LYS A 24 -20.64 14.40 25.99
C LYS A 24 -20.39 14.51 24.46
N ALA A 25 -21.17 15.31 23.75
CA ALA A 25 -21.09 15.47 22.30
C ALA A 25 -20.18 16.64 21.84
N ASP A 26 -19.52 17.35 22.75
CA ASP A 26 -18.72 18.53 22.40
C ASP A 26 -17.48 18.17 21.54
N ALA A 27 -17.35 18.86 20.40
CA ALA A 27 -16.24 18.69 19.47
C ALA A 27 -14.89 19.10 20.08
N ARG A 28 -14.85 20.14 20.93
CA ARG A 28 -13.65 20.59 21.66
C ARG A 28 -13.20 19.53 22.64
N LEU A 29 -14.12 18.88 23.35
CA LEU A 29 -13.80 17.79 24.28
C LEU A 29 -13.17 16.59 23.55
N ARG A 30 -13.74 16.19 22.41
CA ARG A 30 -13.16 15.11 21.57
C ARG A 30 -11.78 15.46 21.02
N ALA A 31 -11.63 16.69 20.50
CA ALA A 31 -10.36 17.19 20.00
C ALA A 31 -9.30 17.20 21.10
N LEU A 32 -9.65 17.69 22.30
CA LEU A 32 -8.75 17.79 23.44
C LEU A 32 -8.30 16.41 23.94
N LYS A 33 -9.23 15.44 24.08
CA LYS A 33 -8.90 14.03 24.41
C LYS A 33 -7.88 13.46 23.44
N ARG A 34 -8.09 13.68 22.14
CA ARG A 34 -7.18 13.19 21.09
C ARG A 34 -5.83 13.90 21.13
N TYR A 35 -5.82 15.22 21.34
CA TYR A 35 -4.61 16.03 21.46
C TYR A 35 -3.73 15.54 22.60
N PHE A 36 -4.30 15.30 23.79
CA PHE A 36 -3.58 14.72 24.93
C PHE A 36 -3.08 13.30 24.66
N LYS A 37 -3.87 12.46 23.99
CA LYS A 37 -3.43 11.09 23.61
C LYS A 37 -2.18 11.11 22.71
N LYS A 38 -1.96 12.20 21.97
CA LYS A 38 -0.78 12.43 21.13
C LYS A 38 0.38 13.11 21.89
N GLY A 39 0.27 13.26 23.22
CA GLY A 39 1.27 13.95 24.05
C GLY A 39 1.19 15.47 23.98
N GLY A 40 0.08 16.02 23.46
CA GLY A 40 -0.15 17.45 23.42
C GLY A 40 -0.27 18.04 24.82
N VAL A 41 0.16 19.29 24.96
CA VAL A 41 0.12 20.04 26.22
C VAL A 41 -0.69 21.31 25.97
N VAL A 42 -1.53 21.68 26.94
CA VAL A 42 -2.38 22.86 26.83
C VAL A 42 -2.17 23.80 28.02
N LYS A 43 -2.44 25.08 27.77
CA LYS A 43 -2.47 26.12 28.78
C LYS A 43 -3.72 26.94 28.56
N PHE A 44 -4.44 27.24 29.62
CA PHE A 44 -5.68 28.01 29.58
C PHE A 44 -5.50 29.34 30.31
N ALA A 45 -6.16 30.39 29.81
CA ALA A 45 -6.44 31.56 30.61
C ALA A 45 -7.68 31.24 31.45
N THR A 46 -7.60 31.50 32.76
CA THR A 46 -8.70 31.25 33.68
C THR A 46 -9.84 32.22 33.39
N GLU A 47 -10.97 31.69 32.93
CA GLU A 47 -12.28 32.36 32.89
C GLU A 47 -13.34 31.39 33.44
N GLY A 48 -14.45 31.94 33.94
CA GLY A 48 -15.39 31.30 34.87
C GLY A 48 -16.02 29.95 34.42
N SER A 49 -16.78 29.33 35.32
CA SER A 49 -17.30 27.95 35.20
C SER A 49 -18.35 27.70 34.11
N VAL A 50 -18.77 28.74 33.37
CA VAL A 50 -19.93 28.69 32.46
C VAL A 50 -19.52 28.49 31.00
N SER A 51 -18.35 28.98 30.57
CA SER A 51 -17.87 28.91 29.18
C SER A 51 -16.59 28.09 29.06
N TRP A 52 -16.28 27.66 27.83
CA TRP A 52 -14.99 27.03 27.54
C TRP A 52 -13.85 28.01 27.86
N PRO A 53 -12.81 27.58 28.61
CA PRO A 53 -11.70 28.47 28.95
C PRO A 53 -10.92 28.86 27.69
N LYS A 54 -10.42 30.09 27.65
CA LYS A 54 -9.62 30.57 26.51
C LYS A 54 -8.30 29.81 26.41
N LEU A 55 -8.01 29.27 25.23
CA LEU A 55 -6.79 28.50 24.99
C LEU A 55 -5.59 29.44 24.81
N SER A 56 -4.67 29.44 25.78
CA SER A 56 -3.41 30.22 25.72
C SER A 56 -2.28 29.46 25.02
N TYR A 57 -2.27 28.12 25.13
CA TYR A 57 -1.34 27.25 24.43
C TYR A 57 -2.03 25.93 24.07
N PRO A 58 -1.79 25.34 22.88
CA PRO A 58 -0.95 25.86 21.80
C PRO A 58 -1.49 27.18 21.23
N SER A 59 -0.58 28.10 20.87
CA SER A 59 -0.96 29.35 20.22
C SER A 59 -1.52 29.09 18.82
N LYS A 60 -2.32 30.01 18.27
CA LYS A 60 -2.80 29.93 16.88
C LYS A 60 -1.68 29.63 15.88
N SER A 61 -0.55 30.35 16.00
CA SER A 61 0.62 30.13 15.14
C SER A 61 1.17 28.70 15.26
N ARG A 62 1.27 28.17 16.48
CA ARG A 62 1.73 26.79 16.70
C ARG A 62 0.77 25.76 16.10
N VAL A 63 -0.55 25.96 16.26
CA VAL A 63 -1.55 25.07 15.66
C VAL A 63 -1.50 25.12 14.14
N SER A 64 -1.31 26.32 13.55
CA SER A 64 -1.14 26.47 12.09
C SER A 64 0.09 25.73 11.57
N GLN A 65 1.22 25.80 12.27
CA GLN A 65 2.43 25.02 11.91
C GLN A 65 2.16 23.51 11.96
N LEU A 66 1.55 23.02 13.04
CA LEU A 66 1.20 21.60 13.16
C LEU A 66 0.23 21.15 12.07
N LEU A 67 -0.73 22.00 11.68
CA LEU A 67 -1.63 21.73 10.56
C LEU A 67 -0.85 21.57 9.25
N GLU A 68 0.06 22.50 8.94
CA GLU A 68 0.87 22.44 7.72
C GLU A 68 1.76 21.19 7.68
N GLU A 69 2.45 20.89 8.79
CA GLU A 69 3.26 19.68 8.95
C GLU A 69 2.42 18.41 8.74
N THR A 70 1.22 18.38 9.32
CA THR A 70 0.30 17.23 9.23
C THR A 70 -0.26 17.07 7.80
N VAL A 71 -0.53 18.17 7.09
CA VAL A 71 -0.95 18.14 5.67
C VAL A 71 0.17 17.57 4.79
N LYS A 72 1.41 18.04 4.95
CA LYS A 72 2.57 17.51 4.20
C LYS A 72 2.77 16.01 4.47
N LEU A 73 2.58 15.59 5.73
CA LEU A 73 2.66 14.18 6.10
C LEU A 73 1.54 13.36 5.43
N LYS A 74 0.32 13.89 5.36
CA LYS A 74 -0.80 13.26 4.65
C LYS A 74 -0.46 13.04 3.17
N GLU A 75 0.01 14.08 2.49
CA GLU A 75 0.35 14.04 1.06
C GLU A 75 1.43 12.97 0.79
N LEU A 76 2.45 12.89 1.65
CA LEU A 76 3.49 11.87 1.56
C LEU A 76 2.91 10.44 1.64
N PHE A 77 2.05 10.17 2.62
CA PHE A 77 1.45 8.84 2.79
C PHE A 77 0.44 8.51 1.70
N GLU A 78 -0.32 9.50 1.20
CA GLU A 78 -1.20 9.31 0.05
C GLU A 78 -0.42 9.03 -1.24
N GLY A 79 0.73 9.69 -1.43
CA GLY A 79 1.66 9.40 -2.53
C GLY A 79 2.12 7.94 -2.50
N LYS A 80 2.64 7.49 -1.36
CA LYS A 80 3.05 6.08 -1.15
C LYS A 80 1.88 5.10 -1.37
N ARG A 81 0.69 5.46 -0.90
CA ARG A 81 -0.51 4.62 -1.09
C ARG A 81 -0.85 4.45 -2.58
N LYS A 82 -0.76 5.53 -3.37
CA LYS A 82 -0.98 5.48 -4.82
C LYS A 82 0.03 4.55 -5.51
N GLU A 83 1.29 4.59 -5.11
CA GLU A 83 2.34 3.69 -5.65
C GLU A 83 2.02 2.22 -5.37
N TRP A 84 1.62 1.89 -4.13
CA TRP A 84 1.24 0.52 -3.78
C TRP A 84 -0.04 0.05 -4.49
N ILE A 85 -1.03 0.93 -4.67
CA ILE A 85 -2.23 0.62 -5.47
C ILE A 85 -1.83 0.32 -6.92
N LYS A 86 -0.89 1.08 -7.49
CA LYS A 86 -0.36 0.81 -8.82
C LYS A 86 0.34 -0.55 -8.88
N ALA A 87 1.22 -0.84 -7.92
CA ALA A 87 1.91 -2.12 -7.82
C ALA A 87 0.95 -3.32 -7.71
N TYR A 88 -0.08 -3.19 -6.86
CA TYR A 88 -1.14 -4.19 -6.72
C TYR A 88 -1.87 -4.41 -8.04
N ASN A 89 -2.28 -3.33 -8.72
CA ASN A 89 -2.97 -3.41 -9.99
C ASN A 89 -2.09 -4.03 -11.07
N ASP A 90 -0.82 -3.68 -11.14
CA ASP A 90 0.14 -4.25 -12.09
C ASP A 90 0.33 -5.75 -11.88
N ALA A 91 0.39 -6.22 -10.62
CA ALA A 91 0.42 -7.65 -10.31
C ALA A 91 -0.91 -8.34 -10.66
N ARG A 92 -2.05 -7.69 -10.39
CA ARG A 92 -3.39 -8.22 -10.69
C ARG A 92 -3.62 -8.43 -12.19
N VAL A 93 -3.18 -7.48 -13.02
CA VAL A 93 -3.39 -7.54 -14.48
C VAL A 93 -2.18 -8.12 -15.22
N TYR A 94 -1.21 -8.71 -14.50
CA TYR A 94 0.06 -9.18 -15.06
C TYR A 94 -0.16 -10.19 -16.20
N HIS A 95 -0.89 -11.28 -15.95
CA HIS A 95 -1.17 -12.30 -16.98
C HIS A 95 -1.95 -11.71 -18.15
N LEU A 96 -2.96 -10.88 -17.88
CA LEU A 96 -3.74 -10.22 -18.95
C LEU A 96 -2.84 -9.38 -19.86
N LYS A 97 -1.93 -8.57 -19.28
CA LYS A 97 -0.95 -7.79 -20.04
C LYS A 97 -0.02 -8.68 -20.85
N LEU A 98 0.46 -9.80 -20.30
CA LEU A 98 1.31 -10.74 -21.04
C LEU A 98 0.55 -11.45 -22.17
N HIS A 99 -0.69 -11.88 -21.92
CA HIS A 99 -1.57 -12.46 -22.93
C HIS A 99 -1.83 -11.52 -24.10
N ALA A 100 -2.04 -10.23 -23.85
CA ALA A 100 -2.18 -9.25 -24.92
C ALA A 100 -0.85 -9.04 -25.67
N LYS A 101 0.24 -8.83 -24.92
CA LYS A 101 1.57 -8.53 -25.50
C LYS A 101 2.17 -9.69 -26.28
N LYS A 102 1.82 -10.94 -25.98
CA LYS A 102 2.37 -12.09 -26.73
C LYS A 102 1.91 -12.10 -28.18
N LEU A 103 0.71 -11.60 -28.49
CA LEU A 103 0.14 -11.61 -29.83
C LEU A 103 0.90 -10.71 -30.82
N VAL A 104 1.53 -9.65 -30.33
CA VAL A 104 2.36 -8.76 -31.14
C VAL A 104 3.82 -9.20 -31.23
N ASN A 105 4.21 -10.27 -30.52
CA ASN A 105 5.58 -10.74 -30.52
C ASN A 105 5.81 -11.76 -31.66
N PRO A 106 6.75 -11.54 -32.58
CA PRO A 106 7.01 -12.47 -33.69
C PRO A 106 7.45 -13.86 -33.24
N VAL A 107 8.12 -13.95 -32.08
CA VAL A 107 8.59 -15.23 -31.51
C VAL A 107 7.41 -16.11 -31.10
N PHE A 108 6.28 -15.51 -30.69
CA PHE A 108 5.04 -16.24 -30.40
C PHE A 108 4.52 -16.96 -31.65
N TRP A 109 4.43 -16.24 -32.77
CA TRP A 109 3.96 -16.82 -34.03
C TRP A 109 4.93 -17.87 -34.57
N LYS A 110 6.24 -17.66 -34.41
CA LYS A 110 7.26 -18.66 -34.75
C LYS A 110 7.16 -19.92 -33.88
N HIS A 111 6.86 -19.77 -32.59
CA HIS A 111 6.60 -20.90 -31.70
C HIS A 111 5.38 -21.69 -32.17
N LEU A 112 4.28 -21.01 -32.47
CA LEU A 112 3.05 -21.65 -32.95
C LEU A 112 3.25 -22.36 -34.29
N SER A 113 3.91 -21.71 -35.25
CA SER A 113 4.16 -22.31 -36.57
C SER A 113 4.99 -23.58 -36.45
N LYS A 114 6.10 -23.54 -35.69
CA LYS A 114 6.92 -24.73 -35.43
C LYS A 114 6.16 -25.84 -34.72
N LYS A 115 5.29 -25.51 -33.75
CA LYS A 115 4.46 -26.52 -33.07
C LYS A 115 3.50 -27.23 -34.03
N LEU A 116 3.08 -26.58 -35.10
CA LEU A 116 2.20 -27.17 -36.12
C LEU A 116 2.98 -27.95 -37.19
N THR A 117 4.14 -27.44 -37.62
CA THR A 117 4.88 -27.98 -38.78
C THR A 117 6.01 -28.94 -38.43
N ASP A 118 6.62 -28.82 -37.25
CA ASP A 118 7.79 -29.61 -36.82
C ASP A 118 7.37 -30.57 -35.69
N LYS A 119 7.32 -31.87 -36.03
CA LYS A 119 6.92 -32.94 -35.09
C LYS A 119 7.89 -33.05 -33.92
N ASP A 120 9.19 -32.90 -34.15
CA ASP A 120 10.21 -32.99 -33.10
C ASP A 120 10.12 -31.79 -32.17
N TYR A 121 9.93 -30.59 -32.74
CA TYR A 121 9.67 -29.39 -31.95
C TYR A 121 8.42 -29.53 -31.08
N ARG A 122 7.33 -30.07 -31.65
CA ARG A 122 6.08 -30.26 -30.91
C ARG A 122 6.27 -31.16 -29.70
N LEU A 123 7.00 -32.28 -29.85
CA LEU A 123 7.31 -33.20 -28.74
C LEU A 123 8.16 -32.52 -27.66
N ASP A 124 9.20 -31.77 -28.06
CA ASP A 124 10.05 -31.02 -27.12
C ASP A 124 9.22 -29.96 -26.37
N ALA A 125 8.36 -29.21 -27.08
CA ALA A 125 7.49 -28.19 -26.50
C ALA A 125 6.44 -28.76 -25.54
N GLU A 126 5.86 -29.93 -25.87
CA GLU A 126 4.92 -30.64 -25.00
C GLU A 126 5.58 -31.25 -23.76
N THR A 127 6.87 -31.56 -23.86
CA THR A 127 7.69 -32.04 -22.72
C THR A 127 7.98 -30.90 -21.76
N VAL A 128 8.50 -29.77 -22.26
CA VAL A 128 8.91 -28.64 -21.42
C VAL A 128 7.71 -27.83 -20.91
N LYS A 129 6.61 -27.74 -21.68
CA LYS A 129 5.38 -27.01 -21.32
C LYS A 129 5.62 -25.55 -20.90
N LEU A 130 6.50 -24.86 -21.61
CA LEU A 130 6.72 -23.42 -21.41
C LEU A 130 5.43 -22.64 -21.74
N PRO A 131 4.91 -21.83 -20.80
CA PRO A 131 3.79 -20.94 -21.08
C PRO A 131 4.14 -19.97 -22.20
N SER A 132 3.31 -19.94 -23.25
CA SER A 132 3.61 -19.14 -24.46
C SER A 132 3.57 -17.63 -24.20
N GLU A 133 2.90 -17.19 -23.14
CA GLU A 133 2.85 -15.78 -22.70
C GLU A 133 4.19 -15.25 -22.16
N LEU A 134 5.10 -16.14 -21.75
CA LEU A 134 6.43 -15.74 -21.27
C LEU A 134 7.29 -15.08 -22.34
N VAL A 135 6.94 -15.25 -23.61
CA VAL A 135 7.57 -14.54 -24.73
C VAL A 135 7.46 -13.02 -24.60
N ALA A 136 6.43 -12.53 -23.90
CA ALA A 136 6.22 -11.13 -23.61
C ALA A 136 6.78 -10.68 -22.26
N ASP A 137 7.26 -11.60 -21.43
CA ASP A 137 7.81 -11.28 -20.13
C ASP A 137 9.29 -10.88 -20.24
N ARG A 138 9.66 -9.75 -19.65
CA ARG A 138 11.04 -9.22 -19.74
C ARG A 138 12.10 -10.19 -19.20
N LYS A 139 11.78 -10.96 -18.16
CA LYS A 139 12.72 -11.88 -17.50
C LYS A 139 12.84 -13.20 -18.28
N TYR A 140 11.74 -13.71 -18.83
CA TYR A 140 11.71 -15.04 -19.45
C TYR A 140 11.78 -15.01 -20.99
N LYS A 141 11.64 -13.85 -21.62
CA LYS A 141 11.67 -13.69 -23.07
C LYS A 141 12.91 -14.33 -23.72
N ALA A 142 14.11 -14.08 -23.20
CA ALA A 142 15.35 -14.62 -23.75
C ALA A 142 15.39 -16.16 -23.72
N MET A 143 14.86 -16.76 -22.65
CA MET A 143 14.75 -18.22 -22.53
C MET A 143 13.80 -18.79 -23.59
N VAL A 144 12.64 -18.15 -23.79
CA VAL A 144 11.67 -18.58 -24.81
C VAL A 144 12.24 -18.39 -26.21
N GLU A 145 12.93 -17.28 -26.46
CA GLU A 145 13.62 -17.03 -27.73
C GLU A 145 14.63 -18.12 -28.04
N MET A 146 15.52 -18.42 -27.09
CA MET A 146 16.51 -19.50 -27.23
C MET A 146 15.85 -20.85 -27.48
N PHE A 147 14.75 -21.17 -26.78
CA PHE A 147 14.00 -22.41 -27.01
C PHE A 147 13.41 -22.50 -28.43
N VAL A 148 12.98 -21.36 -29.00
CA VAL A 148 12.39 -21.30 -30.35
C VAL A 148 13.46 -21.33 -31.44
N THR A 149 14.62 -20.69 -31.22
CA THR A 149 15.63 -20.48 -32.26
C THR A 149 16.77 -21.51 -32.24
N ASN A 150 17.19 -21.99 -31.06
CA ASN A 150 18.36 -22.84 -30.89
C ASN A 150 17.94 -24.31 -30.64
N LEU A 151 18.33 -25.21 -31.54
CA LEU A 151 18.01 -26.63 -31.48
C LEU A 151 18.68 -27.32 -30.29
N ASP A 152 19.97 -27.08 -30.08
CA ASP A 152 20.74 -27.74 -29.03
C ASP A 152 20.21 -27.36 -27.65
N TYR A 153 19.97 -26.06 -27.43
CA TYR A 153 19.36 -25.56 -26.20
C TYR A 153 17.99 -26.19 -25.95
N ARG A 154 17.15 -26.27 -26.99
CA ARG A 154 15.82 -26.88 -26.90
C ARG A 154 15.89 -28.35 -26.48
N LYS A 155 16.80 -29.12 -27.10
CA LYS A 155 16.99 -30.55 -26.79
C LYS A 155 17.53 -30.75 -25.39
N GLN A 156 18.55 -29.99 -24.98
CA GLN A 156 19.08 -30.03 -23.61
C GLN A 156 18.01 -29.68 -22.57
N LEU A 157 17.16 -28.68 -22.83
CA LEU A 157 16.09 -28.30 -21.92
C LEU A 157 15.02 -29.40 -21.82
N ALA A 158 14.61 -29.99 -22.95
CA ALA A 158 13.64 -31.09 -22.97
C ALA A 158 14.17 -32.32 -22.22
N GLU A 159 15.44 -32.67 -22.43
CA GLU A 159 16.11 -33.76 -21.73
C GLU A 159 16.22 -33.48 -20.22
N THR A 160 16.61 -32.25 -19.84
CA THR A 160 16.69 -31.84 -18.43
C THR A 160 15.33 -31.94 -17.74
N VAL A 161 14.25 -31.49 -18.38
CA VAL A 161 12.89 -31.57 -17.81
C VAL A 161 12.44 -33.02 -17.66
N LYS A 162 12.77 -33.88 -18.63
CA LYS A 162 12.41 -35.31 -18.60
C LYS A 162 13.16 -36.09 -17.53
N ASN A 163 14.45 -35.83 -17.36
CA ASN A 163 15.34 -36.61 -16.50
C ASN A 163 15.44 -36.05 -15.06
N SER A 164 15.07 -34.79 -14.84
CA SER A 164 15.16 -34.17 -13.52
C SER A 164 14.00 -34.57 -12.61
N ILE A 165 14.31 -35.11 -11.44
CA ILE A 165 13.36 -35.38 -10.34
C ILE A 165 12.61 -34.09 -9.93
N VAL A 166 13.28 -32.94 -10.06
CA VAL A 166 12.74 -31.62 -9.70
C VAL A 166 11.67 -31.17 -10.70
N TYR A 167 11.77 -31.55 -11.98
CA TYR A 167 10.85 -31.11 -13.03
C TYR A 167 9.85 -32.19 -13.49
N SER A 168 10.16 -33.47 -13.29
CA SER A 168 9.34 -34.61 -13.73
C SER A 168 7.96 -34.66 -13.06
N ASN A 169 7.87 -34.27 -11.78
CA ASN A 169 6.67 -34.41 -10.98
C ASN A 169 5.72 -33.19 -11.02
N SER A 170 6.16 -32.07 -11.58
CA SER A 170 5.37 -30.82 -11.59
C SER A 170 5.13 -30.33 -13.01
N LYS A 171 4.00 -30.75 -13.59
CA LYS A 171 3.47 -30.17 -14.83
C LYS A 171 3.31 -28.65 -14.61
N ASN A 172 4.05 -27.82 -15.36
CA ASN A 172 3.97 -26.35 -15.37
C ASN A 172 4.59 -25.60 -14.16
N ARG A 173 5.69 -26.10 -13.57
CA ARG A 173 6.36 -25.45 -12.43
C ARG A 173 6.70 -23.97 -12.64
N LEU A 174 7.10 -23.59 -13.86
CA LEU A 174 7.38 -22.19 -14.22
C LEU A 174 6.13 -21.31 -14.14
N ALA A 175 4.99 -21.78 -14.65
CA ALA A 175 3.72 -21.07 -14.53
C ALA A 175 3.32 -20.92 -13.06
N LYS A 176 3.38 -22.03 -12.30
CA LYS A 176 3.05 -22.04 -10.88
C LYS A 176 3.90 -21.05 -10.08
N TYR A 177 5.21 -20.99 -10.33
CA TYR A 177 6.09 -20.03 -9.66
C TYR A 177 5.76 -18.57 -10.01
N LEU A 178 5.34 -18.30 -11.25
CA LEU A 178 4.89 -16.96 -11.64
C LEU A 178 3.61 -16.58 -10.91
N ASP A 179 2.64 -17.49 -10.87
CA ASP A 179 1.37 -17.29 -10.16
C ASP A 179 1.63 -17.03 -8.67
N GLU A 180 2.42 -17.87 -8.02
CA GLU A 180 2.84 -17.73 -6.62
C GLU A 180 3.55 -16.38 -6.38
N LEU A 181 4.41 -15.95 -7.31
CA LEU A 181 5.10 -14.65 -7.20
C LEU A 181 4.14 -13.47 -7.36
N GLN A 182 3.17 -13.53 -8.27
CA GLN A 182 2.16 -12.48 -8.42
C GLN A 182 1.21 -12.45 -7.23
N ASP A 183 0.83 -13.61 -6.69
CA ASP A 183 0.03 -13.72 -5.47
C ASP A 183 0.76 -13.13 -4.27
N PHE A 184 2.04 -13.44 -4.10
CA PHE A 184 2.88 -12.82 -3.08
C PHE A 184 2.93 -11.30 -3.23
N ARG A 185 3.17 -10.79 -4.45
CA ARG A 185 3.19 -9.34 -4.73
C ARG A 185 1.85 -8.67 -4.43
N LYS A 186 0.74 -9.29 -4.79
CA LYS A 186 -0.61 -8.81 -4.46
C LYS A 186 -0.81 -8.76 -2.95
N GLY A 187 -0.45 -9.83 -2.23
CA GLY A 187 -0.57 -9.92 -0.78
C GLY A 187 0.24 -8.84 -0.05
N VAL A 188 1.52 -8.70 -0.39
CA VAL A 188 2.39 -7.65 0.18
C VAL A 188 1.84 -6.26 -0.12
N SER A 189 1.45 -6.00 -1.37
CA SER A 189 0.91 -4.69 -1.76
C SER A 189 -0.39 -4.38 -1.03
N ASN A 190 -1.29 -5.35 -0.88
CA ASN A 190 -2.55 -5.16 -0.16
C ASN A 190 -2.31 -4.84 1.32
N ALA A 191 -1.41 -5.57 1.98
CA ALA A 191 -1.05 -5.31 3.38
C ALA A 191 -0.49 -3.88 3.58
N GLN A 192 0.36 -3.42 2.66
CA GLN A 192 0.89 -2.05 2.69
C GLN A 192 -0.19 -0.99 2.44
N ILE A 193 -1.12 -1.26 1.52
CA ILE A 193 -2.27 -0.36 1.27
C ILE A 193 -3.15 -0.24 2.53
N GLU A 194 -3.41 -1.35 3.23
CA GLU A 194 -4.22 -1.35 4.45
C GLU A 194 -3.54 -0.58 5.59
N ASP A 195 -2.24 -0.77 5.80
CA ASP A 195 -1.46 -0.01 6.79
C ASP A 195 -1.48 1.50 6.49
N LEU A 196 -1.24 1.87 5.21
CA LEU A 196 -1.29 3.27 4.78
C LEU A 196 -2.70 3.87 4.91
N ASN A 197 -3.76 3.11 4.63
CA ASN A 197 -5.13 3.55 4.84
C ASN A 197 -5.41 3.86 6.32
N LYS A 198 -4.91 3.04 7.25
CA LYS A 198 -5.02 3.30 8.69
C LYS A 198 -4.30 4.60 9.07
N LYS A 199 -3.05 4.77 8.61
CA LYS A 199 -2.24 5.98 8.84
C LYS A 199 -2.91 7.25 8.30
N VAL A 200 -3.44 7.21 7.08
CA VAL A 200 -4.15 8.36 6.48
C VAL A 200 -5.40 8.71 7.28
N ARG A 201 -6.19 7.72 7.72
CA ARG A 201 -7.38 7.97 8.57
C ARG A 201 -7.00 8.56 9.93
N GLU A 202 -5.89 8.12 10.52
CA GLU A 202 -5.37 8.71 11.75
C GLU A 202 -4.97 10.17 11.54
N ILE A 203 -4.28 10.48 10.44
CA ILE A 203 -3.90 11.83 10.06
C ILE A 203 -5.14 12.71 9.81
N ASP A 204 -6.17 12.21 9.13
CA ASP A 204 -7.42 12.94 8.90
C ASP A 204 -8.08 13.36 10.21
N SER A 205 -8.09 12.44 11.18
CA SER A 205 -8.63 12.71 12.50
C SER A 205 -7.74 13.69 13.30
N ASP A 206 -6.41 13.66 13.08
CA ASP A 206 -5.49 14.63 13.67
C ASP A 206 -5.70 16.04 13.07
N LEU A 207 -5.94 16.14 11.76
CA LEU A 207 -6.29 17.39 11.08
C LEU A 207 -7.61 17.97 11.59
N GLU A 208 -8.63 17.13 11.78
CA GLU A 208 -9.91 17.57 12.36
C GLU A 208 -9.72 18.14 13.77
N MET A 209 -8.98 17.41 14.62
CA MET A 209 -8.62 17.87 15.96
C MET A 209 -7.89 19.21 15.93
N LEU A 210 -6.87 19.36 15.08
CA LEU A 210 -6.09 20.59 15.00
C LEU A 210 -6.92 21.77 14.47
N ARG A 211 -7.86 21.55 13.54
CA ARG A 211 -8.79 22.59 13.08
C ARG A 211 -9.71 23.09 14.20
N ILE A 212 -10.20 22.18 15.05
CA ILE A 212 -11.02 22.56 16.22
C ILE A 212 -10.17 23.35 17.22
N MET A 213 -8.95 22.90 17.50
CA MET A 213 -7.99 23.60 18.36
C MET A 213 -7.64 24.99 17.84
N GLN A 214 -7.50 25.14 16.51
CA GLN A 214 -7.19 26.43 15.88
C GLN A 214 -8.33 27.43 16.07
N LYS A 215 -9.58 27.03 15.80
CA LYS A 215 -10.76 27.86 16.03
C LYS A 215 -10.87 28.27 17.50
N TRP A 216 -10.61 27.34 18.42
CA TRP A 216 -10.63 27.63 19.84
C TRP A 216 -9.48 28.55 20.29
N ALA A 217 -8.34 28.55 19.60
CA ALA A 217 -7.26 29.51 19.85
C ALA A 217 -7.55 30.92 19.27
N GLU A 218 -8.56 31.05 18.41
CA GLU A 218 -8.99 32.33 17.81
C GLU A 218 -10.04 33.05 18.66
N ASP A 219 -10.90 32.30 19.35
CA ASP A 219 -11.86 32.79 20.34
C ASP A 219 -11.14 33.38 21.58
#